data_AF-A0A970D0G3-F1
#
_entry.id   AF-A0A970D0G3-F1
#
_cell.length_a   1.000
_cell.length_b   1.000
_cell.length_c   1.000
_cell.angle_alpha   90.00
_cell.angle_beta   90.00
_cell.angle_gamma   90.00
#
_symmetry.space_group_name_H-M   'P 1'
#
loop_
_entity.id
_entity.type
_entity.pdbx_description
1 polymer ?
#
loop_
_entity_poly.entity_id
_entity_poly.type
_entity_poly.pdbx_seq_one_letter_code
_entity_poly.pdbx_strand_id
1 'polypeptide(L)'
;MAASSLIFYIICSMAVAGAILLLLERYRLRRLRALRWRMRLERVDYRKFPVARMVLDAKERSKHERTDMEIYEAISFLRNITVLGKGGALSADAVLEQLISHRGSLSHVYAKTLRLLRQNQKEEAIAYFSDAAATEISKDFARLLIQWDEIDPRQLLETLLSHQKNIRETRMTVQKRRDETVSDLIYLPVVINVMLVFINFIYVGYFIDQKEMLTILL
;
A
#
# COMPACT_ATOMS: atom_id res chain seq x y z
N MET A 1 69.91 4.80 8.31
CA MET A 1 68.54 5.17 8.78
C MET A 1 67.47 5.08 7.68
N ALA A 2 67.79 5.10 6.38
CA ALA A 2 66.78 5.01 5.31
C ALA A 2 66.23 3.59 5.02
N ALA A 3 66.97 2.53 5.38
CA ALA A 3 66.56 1.15 5.09
C ALA A 3 65.47 0.62 6.03
N SER A 4 65.45 1.07 7.29
CA SER A 4 64.48 0.62 8.30
C SER A 4 63.08 1.20 8.07
N SER A 5 62.97 2.44 7.58
CA SER A 5 61.69 3.04 7.21
C SER A 5 61.09 2.38 5.96
N LEU A 6 61.92 2.00 4.98
CA LEU A 6 61.49 1.30 3.76
C LEU A 6 60.88 -0.08 4.05
N ILE A 7 61.46 -0.82 4.99
CA ILE A 7 60.93 -2.12 5.42
C ILE A 7 59.57 -1.95 6.13
N PHE A 8 59.42 -0.90 6.95
CA PHE A 8 58.15 -0.61 7.63
C PHE A 8 57.03 -0.28 6.64
N TYR A 9 57.30 0.52 5.60
CA TYR A 9 56.31 0.85 4.58
C TYR A 9 55.86 -0.37 3.75
N ILE A 10 56.78 -1.30 3.45
CA ILE A 10 56.46 -2.54 2.72
C ILE A 10 55.56 -3.45 3.56
N ILE A 11 55.84 -3.58 4.86
CA ILE A 11 55.02 -4.38 5.78
C ILE A 11 53.62 -3.76 5.93
N CYS A 12 53.53 -2.43 6.08
CA CYS A 12 52.24 -1.73 6.13
C CYS A 12 51.45 -1.85 4.83
N SER A 13 52.09 -1.75 3.65
CA SER A 13 51.39 -1.90 2.37
C SER A 13 50.87 -3.32 2.16
N MET A 14 51.65 -4.34 2.57
CA MET A 14 51.22 -5.74 2.55
C MET A 14 50.03 -6.00 3.48
N ALA A 15 50.03 -5.42 4.68
CA ALA A 15 48.93 -5.55 5.63
C ALA A 15 47.65 -4.87 5.11
N VAL A 16 47.77 -3.69 4.51
CA VAL A 16 46.64 -2.96 3.93
C VAL A 16 46.09 -3.68 2.69
N ALA A 17 46.96 -4.20 1.82
CA ALA A 17 46.54 -4.99 0.66
C ALA A 17 45.82 -6.28 1.07
N GLY A 18 46.33 -6.97 2.11
CA GLY A 18 45.68 -8.15 2.70
C GLY A 18 44.32 -7.82 3.31
N ALA A 19 44.19 -6.70 4.02
CA ALA A 19 42.92 -6.26 4.59
C ALA A 19 41.88 -5.91 3.51
N ILE A 20 42.31 -5.25 2.42
CA ILE A 20 41.44 -4.90 1.28
C ILE A 20 40.96 -6.17 0.56
N LEU A 21 41.84 -7.15 0.33
CA LEU A 21 41.48 -8.44 -0.27
C LEU A 21 40.45 -9.19 0.59
N LEU A 22 40.65 -9.24 1.90
CA LEU A 22 39.72 -9.89 2.82
C LEU A 22 38.36 -9.18 2.88
N LEU A 23 38.33 -7.85 2.76
CA LEU A 23 37.07 -7.08 2.71
C LEU A 23 36.32 -7.30 1.39
N LEU A 24 37.04 -7.33 0.26
CA LEU A 24 36.46 -7.63 -1.05
C LEU A 24 35.86 -9.04 -1.10
N GLU A 25 36.57 -10.03 -0.55
CA GLU A 25 36.10 -11.40 -0.50
C GLU A 25 34.90 -11.57 0.44
N ARG A 26 34.88 -10.88 1.59
CA ARG A 26 33.69 -10.78 2.46
C ARG A 26 32.50 -10.16 1.74
N TYR A 27 32.71 -9.12 0.94
CA TYR A 27 31.63 -8.46 0.19
C TYR A 27 31.07 -9.38 -0.91
N ARG A 28 31.94 -10.08 -1.64
CA ARG A 28 31.57 -11.05 -2.68
C ARG A 28 30.78 -12.24 -2.09
N LEU A 29 31.21 -12.76 -0.94
CA LEU A 29 30.54 -13.84 -0.22
C LEU A 29 29.19 -13.43 0.39
N ARG A 30 29.04 -12.17 0.85
CA ARG A 30 27.73 -11.63 1.29
C ARG A 30 26.76 -11.51 0.11
N ARG A 31 27.21 -11.04 -1.06
CA ARG A 31 26.38 -10.93 -2.27
C ARG A 31 25.92 -12.30 -2.79
N LEU A 32 26.81 -13.30 -2.79
CA LEU A 32 26.48 -14.68 -3.18
C LEU A 32 25.57 -15.38 -2.16
N ARG A 33 25.75 -15.13 -0.86
CA ARG A 33 24.79 -15.58 0.16
C ARG A 33 23.44 -14.90 -0.03
N ALA A 34 23.37 -13.59 -0.23
CA ALA A 34 22.13 -12.86 -0.45
C ALA A 34 21.32 -13.42 -1.65
N LEU A 35 22.00 -13.80 -2.74
CA LEU A 35 21.37 -14.49 -3.88
C LEU A 35 20.84 -15.88 -3.53
N ARG A 36 21.59 -16.65 -2.72
CA ARG A 36 21.16 -17.97 -2.21
C ARG A 36 19.99 -17.88 -1.22
N TRP A 37 19.96 -16.83 -0.38
CA TRP A 37 18.84 -16.53 0.52
C TRP A 37 17.60 -16.05 -0.25
N ARG A 38 17.78 -15.36 -1.39
CA ARG A 38 16.67 -14.92 -2.26
C ARG A 38 15.85 -16.10 -2.80
N MET A 39 16.49 -17.23 -3.15
CA MET A 39 15.79 -18.46 -3.58
C MET A 39 15.18 -19.28 -2.44
N ARG A 40 15.68 -19.14 -1.20
CA ARG A 40 15.13 -19.88 -0.05
C ARG A 40 13.96 -19.14 0.62
N LEU A 41 13.89 -17.81 0.48
CA LEU A 41 12.81 -16.97 1.01
C LEU A 41 11.51 -17.05 0.19
N GLU A 42 11.52 -17.65 -1.00
CA GLU A 42 10.30 -17.92 -1.79
C GLU A 42 9.35 -18.93 -1.14
N ARG A 43 9.78 -19.61 -0.06
CA ARG A 43 8.94 -20.55 0.72
C ARG A 43 8.72 -20.17 2.19
N VAL A 44 9.08 -18.95 2.60
CA VAL A 44 8.70 -18.48 3.94
C VAL A 44 7.37 -17.76 3.82
N ASP A 45 6.32 -18.42 4.25
CA ASP A 45 4.96 -17.88 4.27
C ASP A 45 4.86 -16.75 5.33
N TYR A 46 5.14 -15.52 4.90
CA TYR A 46 5.11 -14.32 5.74
C TYR A 46 3.72 -14.06 6.37
N ARG A 47 2.67 -14.76 5.92
CA ARG A 47 1.32 -14.72 6.51
C ARG A 47 1.22 -15.30 7.92
N LYS A 48 2.23 -16.03 8.41
CA LYS A 48 2.21 -16.65 9.75
C LYS A 48 2.41 -15.67 10.91
N PHE A 49 2.98 -14.49 10.67
CA PHE A 49 3.20 -13.50 11.74
C PHE A 49 2.09 -12.46 11.77
N PRO A 50 1.47 -12.19 12.93
CA PRO A 50 0.30 -11.30 13.03
C PRO A 50 0.62 -9.85 12.61
N VAL A 51 1.81 -9.35 12.97
CA VAL A 51 2.27 -8.00 12.59
C VAL A 51 2.57 -7.90 11.09
N ALA A 52 3.20 -8.94 10.52
CA ALA A 52 3.49 -8.97 9.08
C ALA A 52 2.21 -9.00 8.25
N ARG A 53 1.20 -9.77 8.69
CA ARG A 53 -0.14 -9.77 8.08
C ARG A 53 -0.79 -8.39 8.15
N MET A 54 -0.75 -7.72 9.30
CA MET A 54 -1.29 -6.35 9.45
C MET A 54 -0.64 -5.34 8.49
N VAL A 55 0.68 -5.42 8.30
CA VAL A 55 1.41 -4.53 7.38
C VAL A 55 1.11 -4.85 5.92
N LEU A 56 1.01 -6.13 5.57
CA LEU A 56 0.64 -6.56 4.22
C LEU A 56 -0.79 -6.12 3.88
N ASP A 57 -1.73 -6.36 4.79
CA ASP A 57 -3.13 -5.95 4.66
C ASP A 57 -3.25 -4.42 4.54
N ALA A 58 -2.46 -3.66 5.33
CA ALA A 58 -2.43 -2.19 5.23
C ALA A 58 -1.86 -1.70 3.89
N LYS A 59 -0.82 -2.38 3.36
CA LYS A 59 -0.24 -2.07 2.05
C LYS A 59 -1.22 -2.37 0.92
N GLU A 60 -1.95 -3.48 1.01
CA GLU A 60 -2.96 -3.89 0.05
C GLU A 60 -4.15 -2.90 0.06
N ARG A 61 -4.60 -2.49 1.25
CA ARG A 61 -5.59 -1.40 1.41
C ARG A 61 -5.13 -0.10 0.76
N SER A 62 -3.89 0.33 1.02
CA SER A 62 -3.36 1.57 0.42
C SER A 62 -3.25 1.47 -1.10
N LYS A 63 -2.97 0.28 -1.65
CA LYS A 63 -2.99 0.03 -3.09
C LYS A 63 -4.41 0.20 -3.63
N HIS A 64 -5.41 -0.45 -3.02
CA HIS A 64 -6.81 -0.31 -3.44
C HIS A 64 -7.31 1.13 -3.36
N GLU A 65 -6.96 1.87 -2.29
CA GLU A 65 -7.31 3.29 -2.15
C GLU A 65 -6.76 4.14 -3.31
N ARG A 66 -5.52 3.88 -3.76
CA ARG A 66 -4.92 4.56 -4.92
C ARG A 66 -5.61 4.18 -6.22
N THR A 67 -5.89 2.90 -6.42
CA THR A 67 -6.64 2.42 -7.58
C THR A 67 -8.03 3.07 -7.67
N ASP A 68 -8.75 3.16 -6.55
CA ASP A 68 -10.07 3.79 -6.49
C ASP A 68 -10.02 5.30 -6.72
N MET A 69 -8.92 5.97 -6.32
CA MET A 69 -8.70 7.37 -6.68
C MET A 69 -8.53 7.55 -8.19
N GLU A 70 -7.70 6.73 -8.83
CA GLU A 70 -7.49 6.80 -10.29
C GLU A 70 -8.78 6.47 -11.06
N ILE A 71 -9.56 5.48 -10.63
CA ILE A 71 -10.89 5.18 -11.21
C ILE A 71 -11.81 6.39 -11.07
N TYR A 72 -11.83 7.05 -9.91
CA TYR A 72 -12.65 8.24 -9.69
C TYR A 72 -12.25 9.42 -10.59
N GLU A 73 -10.95 9.64 -10.77
CA GLU A 73 -10.41 10.64 -11.68
C GLU A 73 -10.80 10.32 -13.13
N ALA A 74 -10.70 9.06 -13.54
CA ALA A 74 -11.13 8.60 -14.86
C ALA A 74 -12.65 8.79 -15.08
N ILE A 75 -13.49 8.45 -14.10
CA ILE A 75 -14.94 8.73 -14.13
C ILE A 75 -15.23 10.23 -14.27
N SER A 76 -14.50 11.06 -13.54
CA SER A 76 -14.65 12.53 -13.60
C SER A 76 -14.25 13.08 -14.97
N PHE A 77 -13.16 12.56 -15.52
CA PHE A 77 -12.70 12.87 -16.86
C PHE A 77 -13.72 12.48 -17.93
N LEU A 78 -14.27 11.27 -17.85
CA LEU A 78 -15.33 10.78 -18.74
C LEU A 78 -16.56 11.68 -18.69
N ARG A 79 -17.04 12.00 -17.48
CA ARG A 79 -18.18 12.90 -17.28
C ARG A 79 -17.94 14.25 -17.97
N ASN A 80 -16.74 14.81 -17.82
CA ASN A 80 -16.39 16.08 -18.44
C ASN A 80 -16.45 16.01 -19.97
N ILE A 81 -15.96 14.92 -20.59
CA ILE A 81 -16.06 14.71 -22.04
C ILE A 81 -17.52 14.60 -22.49
N THR A 82 -18.35 13.87 -21.74
CA THR A 82 -19.78 13.72 -22.04
C THR A 82 -20.50 15.08 -21.99
N VAL A 83 -20.25 15.89 -20.95
CA VAL A 83 -20.85 17.23 -20.81
C VAL A 83 -20.40 18.18 -21.93
N LEU A 84 -19.14 18.07 -22.39
CA LEU A 84 -18.62 18.88 -23.49
C LEU A 84 -19.17 18.49 -24.87
N GLY A 85 -20.13 17.56 -24.95
CA GLY A 85 -20.75 17.12 -26.21
C GLY A 85 -19.84 16.25 -27.07
N LYS A 86 -18.67 15.85 -26.56
CA LYS A 86 -17.71 14.96 -27.23
C LYS A 86 -17.97 13.47 -26.94
N GLY A 87 -18.87 13.16 -26.01
CA GLY A 87 -19.18 11.80 -25.59
C GLY A 87 -19.67 10.87 -26.71
N GLY A 88 -20.39 11.40 -27.71
CA GLY A 88 -20.81 10.62 -28.89
C GLY A 88 -19.79 10.59 -30.05
N ALA A 89 -18.67 11.31 -29.94
CA ALA A 89 -17.65 11.40 -30.98
C ALA A 89 -16.33 10.71 -30.60
N LEU A 90 -16.12 10.41 -29.30
CA LEU A 90 -14.95 9.67 -28.82
C LEU A 90 -15.30 8.20 -28.66
N SER A 91 -14.55 7.35 -29.36
CA SER A 91 -14.66 5.91 -29.20
C SER A 91 -14.11 5.43 -27.85
N ALA A 92 -14.55 4.26 -27.38
CA ALA A 92 -14.00 3.56 -26.23
C ALA A 92 -12.47 3.39 -26.35
N ASP A 93 -12.02 3.15 -27.58
CA ASP A 93 -10.61 3.02 -27.95
C ASP A 93 -9.84 4.34 -27.72
N ALA A 94 -10.40 5.47 -28.18
CA ALA A 94 -9.80 6.79 -28.01
C ALA A 94 -9.81 7.25 -26.54
N VAL A 95 -10.88 6.94 -25.81
CA VAL A 95 -10.97 7.18 -24.36
C VAL A 95 -9.86 6.43 -23.63
N LEU A 96 -9.68 5.15 -23.93
CA LEU A 96 -8.63 4.32 -23.34
C LEU A 96 -7.22 4.85 -23.66
N GLU A 97 -6.95 5.27 -24.89
CA GLU A 97 -5.67 5.90 -25.24
C GLU A 97 -5.40 7.16 -24.40
N GLN A 98 -6.41 7.98 -24.19
CA GLN A 98 -6.28 9.19 -23.38
C GLN A 98 -6.04 8.85 -21.89
N LEU A 99 -6.70 7.82 -21.37
CA LEU A 99 -6.45 7.32 -20.00
C LEU A 99 -5.05 6.70 -19.84
N ILE A 100 -4.53 6.01 -20.87
CA ILE A 100 -3.16 5.46 -20.86
C ILE A 100 -2.13 6.59 -20.82
N SER A 101 -2.40 7.69 -21.52
CA SER A 101 -1.51 8.86 -21.55
C SER A 101 -1.35 9.54 -20.18
N HIS A 102 -2.35 9.38 -19.30
CA HIS A 102 -2.25 9.77 -17.90
C HIS A 102 -1.33 8.79 -17.16
N ARG A 103 -0.23 9.29 -16.58
CA ARG A 103 0.76 8.47 -15.85
C ARG A 103 0.23 8.02 -14.48
N GLY A 104 -0.72 7.10 -14.49
CA GLY A 104 -1.28 6.44 -13.31
C GLY A 104 -0.79 5.00 -13.12
N SER A 105 -1.05 4.43 -11.94
CA SER A 105 -0.85 3.01 -11.67
C SER A 105 -1.73 2.13 -12.56
N LEU A 106 -2.88 2.59 -13.02
CA LEU A 106 -3.77 1.87 -13.94
C LEU A 106 -3.38 1.98 -15.43
N SER A 107 -2.40 2.81 -15.80
CA SER A 107 -1.99 3.01 -17.20
C SER A 107 -1.68 1.69 -17.93
N HIS A 108 -0.95 0.78 -17.27
CA HIS A 108 -0.64 -0.54 -17.83
C HIS A 108 -1.86 -1.46 -17.95
N VAL A 109 -2.82 -1.33 -17.02
CA VAL A 109 -4.09 -2.08 -17.05
C VAL A 109 -4.92 -1.59 -18.24
N TYR A 110 -5.06 -0.27 -18.41
CA TYR A 110 -5.73 0.32 -19.56
C TYR A 110 -5.11 -0.12 -20.88
N ALA A 111 -3.78 -0.15 -20.99
CA ALA A 111 -3.10 -0.59 -22.21
C ALA A 111 -3.41 -2.05 -22.60
N LYS A 112 -3.46 -2.95 -21.62
CA LYS A 112 -3.80 -4.35 -21.89
C LYS A 112 -5.30 -4.54 -22.14
N THR A 113 -6.17 -3.80 -21.45
CA THR A 113 -7.60 -3.75 -21.73
C THR A 113 -7.88 -3.24 -23.15
N LEU A 114 -7.20 -2.17 -23.57
CA LEU A 114 -7.27 -1.63 -24.94
C LEU A 114 -6.86 -2.68 -25.98
N ARG A 115 -5.77 -3.42 -25.72
CA ARG A 115 -5.34 -4.49 -26.62
C ARG A 115 -6.42 -5.58 -26.78
N LEU A 116 -7.04 -6.01 -25.69
CA LEU A 116 -8.11 -7.02 -25.71
C LEU A 116 -9.37 -6.48 -26.40
N LEU A 117 -9.69 -5.21 -26.18
CA LEU A 117 -10.80 -4.54 -26.86
C LEU A 117 -10.61 -4.52 -28.38
N ARG A 118 -9.42 -4.16 -28.86
CA ARG A 118 -9.05 -4.19 -30.29
C ARG A 118 -9.07 -5.60 -30.90
N GLN A 119 -8.92 -6.63 -30.08
CA GLN A 119 -9.06 -8.04 -30.48
C GLN A 119 -10.52 -8.51 -30.44
N ASN A 120 -11.46 -7.60 -30.18
CA ASN A 120 -12.89 -7.88 -30.01
C ASN A 120 -13.20 -8.87 -28.87
N GLN A 121 -12.32 -8.96 -27.87
CA GLN A 121 -12.47 -9.81 -26.69
C GLN A 121 -13.01 -8.98 -25.52
N LYS A 122 -14.25 -8.49 -25.64
CA LYS A 122 -14.86 -7.54 -24.68
C LYS A 122 -15.02 -8.14 -23.28
N GLU A 123 -15.47 -9.38 -23.18
CA GLU A 123 -15.70 -10.07 -21.91
C GLU A 123 -14.38 -10.32 -21.17
N GLU A 124 -13.33 -10.74 -21.90
CA GLU A 124 -11.99 -10.91 -21.34
C GLU A 124 -11.38 -9.57 -20.91
N ALA A 125 -11.63 -8.49 -21.66
CA ALA A 125 -11.19 -7.15 -21.29
C ALA A 125 -11.82 -6.66 -19.98
N ILE A 126 -13.13 -6.91 -19.79
CA ILE A 126 -13.84 -6.59 -18.53
C ILE A 126 -13.26 -7.43 -17.39
N ALA A 127 -13.13 -8.75 -17.58
CA ALA A 127 -12.62 -9.66 -16.58
C ALA A 127 -11.18 -9.30 -16.17
N TYR A 128 -10.32 -9.04 -17.14
CA TYR A 128 -8.94 -8.64 -16.91
C TYR A 128 -8.84 -7.33 -16.13
N PHE A 129 -9.63 -6.31 -16.50
CA PHE A 129 -9.62 -5.04 -15.78
C PHE A 129 -10.08 -5.21 -14.33
N SER A 130 -11.19 -5.92 -14.13
CA SER A 130 -11.76 -6.16 -12.79
C SER A 130 -10.79 -6.94 -11.88
N ASP A 131 -10.10 -7.94 -12.42
CA ASP A 131 -9.13 -8.74 -11.67
C ASP A 131 -7.83 -7.96 -11.38
N ALA A 132 -7.35 -7.17 -12.34
CA ALA A 132 -6.14 -6.38 -12.19
C ALA A 132 -6.31 -5.18 -11.23
N ALA A 133 -7.46 -4.52 -11.28
CA ALA A 133 -7.79 -3.40 -10.39
C ALA A 133 -8.19 -3.90 -8.99
N ALA A 134 -8.88 -5.05 -8.91
CA ALA A 134 -9.28 -5.73 -7.68
C ALA A 134 -10.03 -4.82 -6.68
N THR A 135 -10.89 -3.93 -7.18
CA THR A 135 -11.75 -3.08 -6.34
C THR A 135 -13.23 -3.28 -6.68
N GLU A 136 -14.14 -3.02 -5.74
CA GLU A 136 -15.58 -3.23 -5.94
C GLU A 136 -16.13 -2.42 -7.13
N ILE A 137 -15.62 -1.20 -7.31
CA ILE A 137 -16.07 -0.27 -8.37
C ILE A 137 -15.48 -0.64 -9.73
N SER A 138 -14.36 -1.36 -9.75
CA SER A 138 -13.61 -1.65 -10.98
C SER A 138 -14.41 -2.43 -12.02
N LYS A 139 -15.31 -3.32 -11.59
CA LYS A 139 -16.11 -4.16 -12.49
C LYS A 139 -17.13 -3.33 -13.27
N ASP A 140 -17.85 -2.45 -12.58
CA ASP A 140 -18.86 -1.59 -13.20
C ASP A 140 -18.19 -0.53 -14.08
N PHE A 141 -17.08 0.03 -13.60
CA PHE A 141 -16.26 0.95 -14.39
C PHE A 141 -15.71 0.29 -15.66
N ALA A 142 -15.22 -0.94 -15.59
CA ALA A 142 -14.73 -1.68 -16.77
C ALA A 142 -15.81 -1.88 -17.83
N ARG A 143 -17.03 -2.22 -17.40
CA ARG A 143 -18.19 -2.36 -18.29
C ARG A 143 -18.53 -1.05 -18.97
N LEU A 144 -18.60 0.05 -18.20
CA LEU A 144 -18.86 1.38 -18.73
C LEU A 144 -17.81 1.82 -19.74
N LEU A 145 -16.54 1.51 -19.49
CA LEU A 145 -15.44 1.88 -20.37
C LEU A 145 -15.49 1.12 -21.70
N ILE A 146 -15.81 -0.18 -21.67
CA ILE A 146 -15.82 -1.04 -22.85
C ILE A 146 -17.09 -0.83 -23.68
N GLN A 147 -18.22 -0.54 -23.02
CA GLN A 147 -19.50 -0.25 -23.66
C GLN A 147 -19.69 1.24 -23.92
N TRP A 148 -18.65 2.05 -23.80
CA TRP A 148 -18.71 3.51 -23.92
C TRP A 148 -19.40 3.97 -25.22
N ASP A 149 -19.12 3.28 -26.33
CA ASP A 149 -19.68 3.60 -27.66
C ASP A 149 -21.10 3.09 -27.88
N GLU A 150 -21.53 2.14 -27.05
CA GLU A 150 -22.81 1.43 -27.19
C GLU A 150 -23.90 2.04 -26.30
N ILE A 151 -23.52 2.79 -25.27
CA ILE A 151 -24.42 3.38 -24.28
C ILE A 151 -24.83 4.79 -24.71
N ASP A 152 -26.12 5.10 -24.55
CA ASP A 152 -26.62 6.47 -24.76
C ASP A 152 -25.90 7.45 -23.80
N PRO A 153 -25.32 8.56 -24.31
CA PRO A 153 -24.63 9.56 -23.51
C PRO A 153 -25.40 10.06 -22.27
N ARG A 154 -26.74 10.07 -22.31
CA ARG A 154 -27.60 10.45 -21.17
C ARG A 154 -27.59 9.39 -20.08
N GLN A 155 -27.75 8.12 -20.44
CA GLN A 155 -27.69 7.00 -19.49
C GLN A 155 -26.29 6.84 -18.89
N LEU A 156 -25.26 7.11 -19.71
CA LEU A 156 -23.87 7.10 -19.28
C LEU A 156 -23.63 8.19 -18.21
N LEU A 157 -24.14 9.40 -18.43
CA LEU A 157 -24.04 10.50 -17.46
C LEU A 157 -24.72 10.17 -16.12
N GLU A 158 -25.93 9.61 -16.15
CA GLU A 158 -26.65 9.20 -14.92
C GLU A 158 -25.89 8.14 -14.14
N THR A 159 -25.33 7.14 -14.86
CA THR A 159 -24.58 6.04 -14.23
C THR A 159 -23.27 6.56 -13.63
N LEU A 160 -22.54 7.44 -14.32
CA LEU A 160 -21.34 8.09 -13.77
C LEU A 160 -21.65 8.97 -12.56
N LEU A 161 -22.76 9.72 -12.58
CA LEU A 161 -23.20 10.54 -11.44
C LEU A 161 -23.54 9.68 -10.22
N SER A 162 -24.24 8.56 -10.43
CA SER A 162 -24.56 7.59 -9.38
C SER A 162 -23.29 7.01 -8.76
N HIS A 163 -22.33 6.55 -9.58
CA HIS A 163 -21.05 6.06 -9.08
C HIS A 163 -20.27 7.13 -8.33
N GLN A 164 -20.22 8.36 -8.85
CA GLN A 164 -19.53 9.47 -8.19
C GLN A 164 -20.14 9.77 -6.81
N LYS A 165 -21.47 9.74 -6.69
CA LYS A 165 -22.20 9.93 -5.44
C LYS A 165 -21.90 8.81 -4.44
N ASN A 166 -21.98 7.55 -4.88
CA ASN A 166 -21.71 6.40 -4.03
C ASN A 166 -20.26 6.43 -3.49
N ILE A 167 -19.26 6.66 -4.36
CA ILE A 167 -17.86 6.78 -3.95
C ILE A 167 -17.66 7.91 -2.93
N ARG A 168 -18.34 9.05 -3.11
CA ARG A 168 -18.28 10.18 -2.18
C ARG A 168 -18.87 9.83 -0.83
N GLU A 169 -20.01 9.14 -0.80
CA GLU A 169 -20.65 8.67 0.44
C GLU A 169 -19.77 7.64 1.17
N THR A 170 -19.18 6.67 0.45
CA THR A 170 -18.23 5.71 1.04
C THR A 170 -17.01 6.42 1.64
N ARG A 171 -16.43 7.41 0.95
CA ARG A 171 -15.30 8.18 1.49
C ARG A 171 -15.68 8.97 2.73
N MET A 172 -16.86 9.60 2.73
CA MET A 172 -17.34 10.36 3.88
C MET A 172 -17.55 9.46 5.12
N THR A 173 -18.05 8.23 4.94
CA THR A 173 -18.21 7.29 6.05
C THR A 173 -16.87 6.76 6.58
N VAL A 174 -15.91 6.48 5.70
CA VAL A 174 -14.55 6.07 6.11
C VAL A 174 -13.84 7.19 6.85
N GLN A 175 -13.95 8.44 6.37
CA GLN A 175 -13.37 9.60 7.05
C GLN A 175 -13.99 9.78 8.43
N LYS A 176 -15.32 9.74 8.54
CA LYS A 176 -16.02 9.85 9.81
C LYS A 176 -15.58 8.77 10.82
N ARG A 177 -15.41 7.51 10.38
CA ARG A 177 -14.88 6.43 11.23
C ARG A 177 -13.43 6.67 11.67
N ARG A 178 -12.59 7.22 10.79
CA ARG A 178 -11.21 7.57 11.17
C ARG A 178 -11.21 8.68 12.22
N ASP A 179 -12.06 9.70 12.04
CA ASP A 179 -12.18 10.80 12.99
C ASP A 179 -12.70 10.31 14.35
N GLU A 180 -13.67 9.39 14.37
CA GLU A 180 -14.14 8.70 15.59
C GLU A 180 -12.99 7.93 16.26
N THR A 181 -12.21 7.15 15.50
CA THR A 181 -11.08 6.37 16.04
C THR A 181 -9.97 7.26 16.60
N VAL A 182 -9.66 8.38 15.93
CA VAL A 182 -8.67 9.36 16.39
C VAL A 182 -9.16 10.05 17.66
N SER A 183 -10.44 10.41 17.73
CA SER A 183 -11.07 10.97 18.93
C SER A 183 -10.96 10.01 20.12
N ASP A 184 -11.26 8.73 19.93
CA ASP A 184 -11.16 7.71 20.98
C ASP A 184 -9.71 7.49 21.43
N LEU A 185 -8.75 7.55 20.50
CA LEU A 185 -7.32 7.40 20.81
C LEU A 185 -6.81 8.53 21.72
N ILE A 186 -7.35 9.75 21.60
CA ILE A 186 -7.00 10.89 22.45
C ILE A 186 -7.42 10.64 23.91
N TYR A 187 -8.46 9.84 24.16
CA TYR A 187 -8.93 9.50 25.50
C TYR A 187 -8.05 8.43 26.21
N LEU A 188 -7.37 7.58 25.43
CA LEU A 188 -6.61 6.43 25.92
C LEU A 188 -5.49 6.81 26.93
N PRO A 189 -4.65 7.84 26.69
CA PRO A 189 -3.63 8.29 27.66
C PRO A 189 -4.22 8.79 28.99
N VAL A 190 -5.42 9.37 28.96
CA VAL A 190 -6.11 9.85 30.17
C VAL A 190 -6.55 8.66 31.01
N VAL A 191 -7.15 7.64 30.38
CA VAL A 191 -7.56 6.40 31.06
C VAL A 191 -6.36 5.66 31.65
N ILE A 192 -5.25 5.55 30.91
CA ILE A 192 -4.01 4.91 31.41
C ILE A 192 -3.49 5.63 32.67
N ASN A 193 -3.49 6.96 32.69
CA ASN A 193 -3.08 7.73 33.87
C ASN A 193 -3.95 7.42 35.08
N VAL A 194 -5.28 7.40 34.90
CA VAL A 194 -6.22 7.05 35.99
C VAL A 194 -5.97 5.62 36.49
N MET A 195 -5.75 4.67 35.57
CA MET A 195 -5.41 3.28 35.93
C MET A 195 -4.09 3.18 36.71
N LEU A 196 -3.07 3.97 36.35
CA LEU A 196 -1.79 4.01 37.07
C LEU A 196 -1.94 4.54 38.50
N VAL A 197 -2.80 5.56 38.70
CA VAL A 197 -3.14 6.06 40.04
C VAL A 197 -3.80 4.97 40.87
N PHE A 198 -4.76 4.22 40.30
CA PHE A 198 -5.40 3.11 41.01
C PHE A 198 -4.42 1.98 41.35
N ILE A 199 -3.54 1.61 40.42
CA ILE A 199 -2.50 0.61 40.68
C ILE A 199 -1.58 1.07 41.81
N ASN A 200 -1.18 2.34 41.82
CA ASN A 200 -0.36 2.90 42.89
C ASN A 200 -1.08 2.85 44.24
N PHE A 201 -2.36 3.22 44.27
CA PHE A 201 -3.18 3.15 45.49
C PHE A 201 -3.31 1.71 46.02
N ILE A 202 -3.59 0.74 45.14
CA ILE A 202 -3.64 -0.69 45.50
C ILE A 202 -2.29 -1.15 46.05
N TYR A 203 -1.19 -0.77 45.42
CA TYR A 203 0.16 -1.14 45.87
C TYR A 203 0.47 -0.58 47.26
N VAL A 204 0.16 0.69 47.51
CA VAL A 204 0.34 1.33 48.82
C VAL A 204 -0.53 0.66 49.88
N GLY A 205 -1.81 0.41 49.57
CA GLY A 205 -2.73 -0.30 50.47
C GLY A 205 -2.22 -1.70 50.81
N TYR A 206 -1.83 -2.48 49.80
CA TYR A 206 -1.28 -3.82 49.99
C TYR A 206 0.01 -3.81 50.83
N PHE A 207 0.87 -2.82 50.62
CA PHE A 207 2.11 -2.67 51.39
C PHE A 207 1.86 -2.32 52.86
N ILE A 208 0.84 -1.50 53.15
CA ILE A 208 0.44 -1.20 54.54
C ILE A 208 -0.10 -2.46 55.22
N ASP A 209 -0.94 -3.22 54.53
CA ASP A 209 -1.55 -4.45 55.04
C ASP A 209 -0.49 -5.53 55.34
N GLN A 210 0.52 -5.67 54.46
CA GLN A 210 1.68 -6.53 54.72
C GLN A 210 2.50 -6.09 55.94
N LYS A 211 2.67 -4.77 56.16
CA LYS A 211 3.38 -4.25 57.32
C LYS A 211 2.62 -4.50 58.61
N GLU A 212 1.31 -4.27 58.64
CA GLU A 212 0.49 -4.57 59.82
C GLU A 212 0.56 -6.06 60.18
N MET A 213 0.44 -6.94 59.18
CA MET A 213 0.53 -8.39 59.41
C MET A 213 1.91 -8.82 59.94
N LEU A 214 3.00 -8.25 59.43
CA LEU A 214 4.35 -8.49 59.94
C LEU A 214 4.57 -7.95 61.35
N THR A 215 3.90 -6.84 61.71
CA THR A 215 4.03 -6.23 63.04
C THR A 215 3.21 -6.97 64.10
N ILE A 216 2.14 -7.67 63.70
CA ILE A 216 1.35 -8.52 64.60
C ILE A 216 2.02 -9.89 64.85
N LEU A 217 2.83 -10.38 63.90
CA LEU A 217 3.51 -11.68 63.96
C LEU A 217 4.88 -11.66 64.66
N LEU A 218 5.47 -10.48 64.89
CA LEU A 218 6.79 -10.28 65.49
C LEU A 218 6.67 -9.66 66.88
#